data_AF-A0A7V2BUU2-F1
#
_entry.id   AF-A0A7V2BUU2-F1
#
_cell.length_a   1.000
_cell.length_b   1.000
_cell.length_c   1.000
_cell.angle_alpha   90.00
_cell.angle_beta   90.00
_cell.angle_gamma   90.00
#
_symmetry.space_group_name_H-M   'P 1'
#
loop_
_entity.id
_entity.type
_entity.pdbx_description
1 polymer ?
#
loop_
_entity_poly.entity_id
_entity_poly.type
_entity_poly.pdbx_seq_one_letter_code
_entity_poly.pdbx_strand_id
1 'polypeptide(L)'
;MKTLAKTWRNFFLLSLAWTQTTVLLDGTTNAGSFEGAGASCATGTATYQGWTIVNGTESNRWVINTAAGAQHGSQAIYITNNCGSSPPPHQYDRNASSVVHVYRDVTLPAGQPALTVSAYIKVSGEPCCDYLDLFVAPTSVTPVAGAEVGSAYRIGRYSRLPAGWNLVSASFCGTAGTTYRVIFSWRNDDALESQPPAALDRVRLVASATPPGVFNVPALPYTHGADDICGKGNKFTTGNSSACGSDYGGEDMLWAFTPAVSGVVTVN
;
A
#
# COMPACT_ATOMS: atom_id res chain seq x y z
N MET A 1 14.44 20.30 62.92
CA MET A 1 14.37 19.11 62.04
C MET A 1 13.54 19.48 60.83
N LYS A 2 14.12 19.46 59.63
CA LYS A 2 13.46 19.82 58.36
C LYS A 2 12.78 18.57 57.79
N THR A 3 11.47 18.64 57.59
CA THR A 3 10.69 17.59 56.92
C THR A 3 10.83 17.78 55.40
N LEU A 4 11.52 16.85 54.74
CA LEU A 4 11.64 16.78 53.28
C LEU A 4 10.37 16.14 52.70
N ALA A 5 9.45 16.96 52.18
CA ALA A 5 8.36 16.48 51.34
C ALA A 5 8.91 16.22 49.93
N LYS A 6 9.11 14.94 49.60
CA LYS A 6 9.52 14.48 48.28
C LYS A 6 8.30 14.56 47.34
N THR A 7 8.16 15.67 46.63
CA THR A 7 7.15 15.83 45.57
C THR A 7 7.51 14.95 44.38
N TRP A 8 6.73 13.89 44.17
CA TRP A 8 6.76 13.12 42.94
C TRP A 8 6.05 13.94 41.86
N ARG A 9 6.83 14.49 40.91
CA ARG A 9 6.27 15.03 39.67
C ARG A 9 5.86 13.85 38.80
N ASN A 10 4.60 13.46 38.90
CA ASN A 10 3.98 12.58 37.91
C ASN A 10 3.94 13.34 36.57
N PHE A 11 4.86 13.00 35.68
CA PHE A 11 4.78 13.39 34.27
C PHE A 11 3.69 12.52 33.64
N PHE A 12 2.48 13.08 33.53
CA PHE A 12 1.40 12.47 32.75
C PHE A 12 1.52 13.00 31.32
N LEU A 13 2.03 12.18 30.41
CA LEU A 13 1.89 12.41 28.97
C LEU A 13 0.44 12.10 28.61
N LEU A 14 -0.39 13.14 28.53
CA LEU A 14 -1.75 13.05 28.00
C LEU A 14 -1.64 12.91 26.47
N SER A 15 -1.55 11.69 25.95
CA SER A 15 -1.69 11.47 24.51
C SER A 15 -3.17 11.54 24.16
N LEU A 16 -3.63 12.72 23.72
CA LEU A 16 -4.90 12.82 22.99
C LEU A 16 -4.74 12.01 21.68
N ALA A 17 -5.19 10.77 21.68
CA ALA A 17 -5.23 9.93 20.48
C ALA A 17 -6.37 10.38 19.57
N TRP A 18 -6.17 11.50 18.86
CA TRP A 18 -6.90 11.72 17.63
C TRP A 18 -6.45 10.65 16.63
N THR A 19 -7.39 10.07 15.89
CA THR A 19 -7.10 9.25 14.72
C THR A 19 -6.50 10.13 13.63
N GLN A 20 -5.23 10.53 13.80
CA GLN A 20 -4.54 11.37 12.84
C GLN A 20 -4.25 10.54 11.59
N THR A 21 -4.76 11.00 10.46
CA THR A 21 -4.43 10.47 9.14
C THR A 21 -3.81 11.56 8.29
N THR A 22 -2.98 11.19 7.33
CA THR A 22 -2.39 12.13 6.37
C THR A 22 -2.41 11.50 4.99
N VAL A 23 -3.01 12.21 4.04
CA VAL A 23 -3.02 11.82 2.63
C VAL A 23 -1.66 12.19 2.05
N LEU A 24 -0.84 11.18 1.75
CA LEU A 24 0.49 11.34 1.14
C LEU A 24 0.41 11.40 -0.39
N LEU A 25 -0.62 10.77 -0.95
CA LEU A 25 -0.98 10.85 -2.36
C LEU A 25 -2.49 10.74 -2.49
N ASP A 26 -3.10 11.67 -3.22
CA ASP A 26 -4.53 11.65 -3.50
C ASP A 26 -4.80 10.97 -4.85
N GLY A 27 -5.87 10.17 -4.92
CA GLY A 27 -6.22 9.43 -6.13
C GLY A 27 -7.02 10.25 -7.16
N THR A 28 -7.46 11.46 -6.82
CA THR A 28 -8.28 12.32 -7.70
C THR A 28 -7.58 13.61 -8.09
N THR A 29 -6.46 13.90 -7.44
CA THR A 29 -5.65 15.09 -7.66
C THR A 29 -4.19 14.70 -7.59
N ASN A 30 -3.30 15.53 -8.17
CA ASN A 30 -1.86 15.26 -8.21
C ASN A 30 -1.52 13.98 -9.01
N ALA A 31 -0.40 13.34 -8.66
CA ALA A 31 0.17 12.21 -9.39
C ALA A 31 -0.59 10.89 -9.26
N GLY A 32 -1.60 10.79 -8.37
CA GLY A 32 -2.33 9.55 -8.14
C GLY A 32 -3.43 9.26 -9.16
N SER A 33 -3.88 10.30 -9.89
CA SER A 33 -4.85 10.17 -10.99
C SER A 33 -4.20 10.00 -12.37
N PHE A 34 -2.88 10.11 -12.46
CA PHE A 34 -2.13 10.06 -13.73
C PHE A 34 -2.59 11.06 -14.81
N GLU A 35 -3.28 12.13 -14.43
CA GLU A 35 -3.69 13.20 -15.35
C GLU A 35 -2.60 14.26 -15.54
N GLY A 36 -2.55 14.91 -16.70
CA GLY A 36 -1.91 16.23 -16.84
C GLY A 36 -0.47 16.29 -17.36
N ALA A 37 0.15 15.18 -17.76
CA ALA A 37 1.37 15.21 -18.57
C ALA A 37 1.33 14.13 -19.66
N GLY A 38 1.89 14.44 -20.83
CA GLY A 38 1.79 13.61 -22.04
C GLY A 38 2.23 12.15 -21.86
N ALA A 39 1.88 11.32 -22.84
CA ALA A 39 2.06 9.87 -22.75
C ALA A 39 3.53 9.47 -22.48
N SER A 40 3.77 8.80 -21.34
CA SER A 40 5.10 8.29 -20.98
C SER A 40 5.18 6.79 -21.29
N CYS A 41 5.64 6.44 -22.48
CA CYS A 41 5.96 5.05 -22.89
C CYS A 41 7.46 4.90 -23.18
N ALA A 42 8.29 5.51 -22.35
CA ALA A 42 9.73 5.58 -22.63
C ALA A 42 10.42 4.23 -22.45
N THR A 43 11.44 3.98 -23.27
CA THR A 43 12.50 3.00 -22.98
C THR A 43 13.37 3.53 -21.83
N GLY A 44 13.90 2.63 -21.01
CA GLY A 44 14.74 2.97 -19.86
C GLY A 44 13.91 3.38 -18.65
N THR A 45 14.31 4.48 -18.00
CA THR A 45 13.64 5.02 -16.82
C THR A 45 13.12 6.42 -17.13
N ALA A 46 11.87 6.70 -16.75
CA ALA A 46 11.25 8.01 -16.90
C ALA A 46 10.64 8.48 -15.58
N THR A 47 10.47 9.79 -15.43
CA THR A 47 9.81 10.39 -14.28
C THR A 47 8.47 10.99 -14.69
N TYR A 48 7.43 10.74 -13.90
CA TYR A 48 6.09 11.30 -14.12
C TYR A 48 5.50 11.81 -12.80
N GLN A 49 5.42 13.13 -12.62
CA GLN A 49 4.82 13.74 -11.42
C GLN A 49 5.32 13.16 -10.08
N GLY A 50 6.60 12.77 -10.00
CA GLY A 50 7.22 12.14 -8.83
C GLY A 50 7.08 10.62 -8.74
N TRP A 51 6.45 9.98 -9.73
CA TRP A 51 6.65 8.56 -10.02
C TRP A 51 7.93 8.35 -10.83
N THR A 52 8.60 7.23 -10.58
CA THR A 52 9.66 6.69 -11.44
C THR A 52 9.12 5.45 -12.14
N ILE A 53 9.11 5.49 -13.47
CA ILE A 53 8.69 4.39 -14.34
C ILE A 53 9.95 3.71 -14.86
N VAL A 54 10.09 2.41 -14.60
CA VAL A 54 11.25 1.59 -14.94
C VAL A 54 10.82 0.54 -15.95
N ASN A 55 10.98 0.88 -17.22
CA ASN A 55 10.59 0.04 -18.36
C ASN A 55 11.79 -0.71 -18.97
N GLY A 56 13.02 -0.20 -18.79
CA GLY A 56 14.21 -0.79 -19.43
C GLY A 56 14.03 -0.92 -20.95
N THR A 57 14.45 -2.05 -21.50
CA THR A 57 14.21 -2.40 -22.91
C THR A 57 13.16 -3.50 -23.06
N GLU A 58 12.30 -3.68 -22.05
CA GLU A 58 11.29 -4.73 -22.01
C GLU A 58 10.25 -4.55 -23.14
N SER A 59 9.70 -5.67 -23.62
CA SER A 59 8.64 -5.67 -24.63
C SER A 59 7.35 -5.06 -24.08
N ASN A 60 6.99 -5.43 -22.85
CA ASN A 60 5.79 -4.95 -22.17
C ASN A 60 6.15 -3.87 -21.17
N ARG A 61 5.58 -2.68 -21.34
CA ARG A 61 6.01 -1.46 -20.66
C ARG A 61 4.85 -0.71 -20.03
N TRP A 62 5.10 -0.07 -18.91
CA TRP A 62 4.16 0.89 -18.35
C TRP A 62 4.06 2.11 -19.27
N VAL A 63 2.82 2.52 -19.53
CA VAL A 63 2.45 3.69 -20.31
C VAL A 63 1.34 4.47 -19.62
N ILE A 64 1.39 5.79 -19.69
CA ILE A 64 0.27 6.65 -19.29
C ILE A 64 -0.48 7.08 -20.54
N ASN A 65 -1.72 6.65 -20.73
CA ASN A 65 -2.57 7.05 -21.86
C ASN A 65 -4.04 6.64 -21.61
N THR A 66 -4.87 6.62 -22.66
CA THR A 66 -6.32 6.44 -22.57
C THR A 66 -6.83 5.03 -22.85
N ALA A 67 -6.02 4.11 -23.41
CA ALA A 67 -6.55 2.85 -23.95
C ALA A 67 -7.09 1.88 -22.89
N ALA A 68 -6.61 1.97 -21.64
CA ALA A 68 -7.17 1.20 -20.52
C ALA A 68 -8.49 1.79 -19.97
N GLY A 69 -8.89 2.98 -20.42
CA GLY A 69 -9.87 3.83 -19.73
C GLY A 69 -9.29 4.39 -18.43
N ALA A 70 -10.15 4.99 -17.60
CA ALA A 70 -9.78 5.56 -16.30
C ALA A 70 -10.91 5.39 -15.28
N GLN A 71 -10.58 5.56 -14.00
CA GLN A 71 -11.49 5.73 -12.86
C GLN A 71 -11.56 7.18 -12.38
N HIS A 72 -10.60 8.01 -12.76
CA HIS A 72 -10.65 9.46 -12.62
C HIS A 72 -10.04 10.12 -13.85
N GLY A 73 -10.67 11.18 -14.36
CA GLY A 73 -10.15 11.87 -15.54
C GLY A 73 -10.29 11.06 -16.82
N SER A 74 -9.23 11.03 -17.63
CA SER A 74 -9.20 10.52 -19.00
C SER A 74 -8.11 9.48 -19.25
N GLN A 75 -7.08 9.42 -18.40
CA GLN A 75 -5.91 8.58 -18.56
C GLN A 75 -5.66 7.72 -17.32
N ALA A 76 -4.93 6.63 -17.52
CA ALA A 76 -4.43 5.76 -16.48
C ALA A 76 -3.01 5.32 -16.84
N ILE A 77 -2.29 4.74 -15.88
CA ILE A 77 -1.06 4.02 -16.18
C ILE A 77 -1.38 2.54 -16.40
N TYR A 78 -0.88 1.95 -17.47
CA TYR A 78 -1.14 0.56 -17.82
C TYR A 78 -0.03 -0.07 -18.63
N ILE A 79 -0.05 -1.38 -18.78
CA ILE A 79 0.93 -2.11 -19.57
C ILE A 79 0.54 -2.14 -21.05
N THR A 80 1.49 -1.81 -21.91
CA THR A 80 1.38 -1.91 -23.37
C THR A 80 2.55 -2.69 -23.95
N ASN A 81 2.30 -3.41 -25.04
CA ASN A 81 3.32 -4.03 -25.89
C ASN A 81 3.73 -3.15 -27.08
N ASN A 82 3.03 -2.02 -27.31
CA ASN A 82 3.28 -1.19 -28.47
C ASN A 82 3.19 0.30 -28.15
N CYS A 83 4.30 0.85 -27.67
CA CYS A 83 4.49 2.28 -27.45
C CYS A 83 4.37 3.15 -28.72
N GLY A 84 4.45 2.56 -29.93
CA GLY A 84 4.39 3.28 -31.20
C GLY A 84 2.96 3.56 -31.70
N SER A 85 1.94 2.91 -31.11
CA SER A 85 0.54 3.18 -31.43
C SER A 85 0.02 4.46 -30.75
N SER A 86 -1.08 5.02 -31.28
CA SER A 86 -1.71 6.23 -30.73
C SER A 86 -3.23 6.03 -30.59
N PRO A 87 -3.75 5.75 -29.37
CA PRO A 87 -2.99 5.49 -28.15
C PRO A 87 -2.29 4.11 -28.17
N PRO A 88 -1.22 3.90 -27.38
CA PRO A 88 -0.65 2.57 -27.14
C PRO A 88 -1.72 1.60 -26.63
N PRO A 89 -1.89 0.40 -27.19
CA PRO A 89 -2.98 -0.51 -26.79
C PRO A 89 -2.78 -1.02 -25.36
N HIS A 90 -3.88 -1.24 -24.63
CA HIS A 90 -3.86 -1.89 -23.32
C HIS A 90 -3.80 -3.42 -23.48
N GLN A 91 -2.64 -3.90 -23.93
CA GLN A 91 -2.33 -5.29 -24.24
C GLN A 91 -0.85 -5.55 -23.98
N TYR A 92 -0.50 -6.75 -23.54
CA TYR A 92 0.90 -7.21 -23.45
C TYR A 92 1.19 -8.29 -24.51
N ASP A 93 2.44 -8.36 -24.97
CA ASP A 93 2.98 -9.41 -25.82
C ASP A 93 3.23 -10.65 -24.96
N ARG A 94 2.63 -11.74 -25.40
CA ARG A 94 2.57 -13.02 -24.70
C ARG A 94 3.70 -13.95 -25.11
N ASN A 95 4.51 -13.55 -26.09
CA ASN A 95 5.70 -14.29 -26.51
C ASN A 95 6.99 -13.65 -25.99
N ALA A 96 6.86 -12.69 -25.07
CA ALA A 96 7.97 -11.96 -24.49
C ALA A 96 7.73 -11.75 -23.00
N SER A 97 8.57 -12.36 -22.17
CA SER A 97 8.59 -12.10 -20.74
C SER A 97 8.93 -10.63 -20.47
N SER A 98 8.36 -10.06 -19.42
CA SER A 98 8.78 -8.74 -18.95
C SER A 98 8.58 -8.60 -17.45
N VAL A 99 9.49 -7.83 -16.82
CA VAL A 99 9.30 -7.31 -15.48
C VAL A 99 9.53 -5.81 -15.51
N VAL A 100 8.48 -5.03 -15.24
CA VAL A 100 8.53 -3.56 -15.27
C VAL A 100 7.88 -2.96 -14.04
N HIS A 101 8.38 -1.79 -13.63
CA HIS A 101 8.01 -1.19 -12.35
C HIS A 101 7.55 0.25 -12.52
N VAL A 102 6.67 0.68 -11.63
CA VAL A 102 6.42 2.09 -11.35
C VAL A 102 6.44 2.29 -9.84
N TYR A 103 7.21 3.26 -9.36
CA TYR A 103 7.36 3.47 -7.93
C TYR A 103 7.42 4.95 -7.53
N ARG A 104 7.09 5.20 -6.26
CA ARG A 104 7.21 6.51 -5.62
C ARG A 104 7.73 6.35 -4.21
N ASP A 105 8.59 7.28 -3.81
CA ASP A 105 9.06 7.38 -2.44
C ASP A 105 8.09 8.26 -1.61
N VAL A 106 7.72 7.78 -0.43
CA VAL A 106 6.82 8.45 0.52
C VAL A 106 7.39 8.41 1.93
N THR A 107 7.32 9.55 2.61
CA THR A 107 7.75 9.66 4.01
C THR A 107 6.55 9.49 4.92
N LEU A 108 6.62 8.52 5.84
CA LEU A 108 5.62 8.39 6.90
C LEU A 108 5.74 9.58 7.86
N PRO A 109 4.67 10.34 8.13
CA PRO A 109 4.72 11.43 9.09
C PRO A 109 5.09 10.96 10.51
N ALA A 110 5.59 11.88 11.33
CA ALA A 110 5.83 11.59 12.74
C ALA A 110 4.53 11.13 13.42
N GLY A 111 4.62 10.07 14.24
CA GLY A 111 3.46 9.48 14.91
C GLY A 111 2.51 8.70 14.01
N GLN A 112 2.81 8.52 12.71
CA GLN A 112 1.95 7.77 11.77
C GLN A 112 2.70 6.58 11.13
N PRO A 113 2.90 5.47 11.87
CA PRO A 113 3.69 4.33 11.39
C PRO A 113 2.96 3.46 10.36
N ALA A 114 1.64 3.62 10.21
CA ALA A 114 0.84 2.80 9.32
C ALA A 114 0.63 3.50 7.98
N LEU A 115 0.71 2.73 6.90
CA LEU A 115 0.45 3.15 5.53
C LEU A 115 -0.60 2.25 4.91
N THR A 116 -1.65 2.85 4.36
CA THR A 116 -2.60 2.17 3.49
C THR A 116 -2.37 2.63 2.05
N VAL A 117 -2.18 1.64 1.18
CA VAL A 117 -2.06 1.82 -0.27
C VAL A 117 -3.33 1.29 -0.90
N SER A 118 -4.06 2.14 -1.62
CA SER A 118 -5.23 1.72 -2.39
C SER A 118 -5.15 2.21 -3.83
N ALA A 119 -5.65 1.41 -4.77
CA ALA A 119 -5.73 1.78 -6.18
C ALA A 119 -6.90 1.06 -6.83
N TYR A 120 -7.45 1.64 -7.89
CA TYR A 120 -8.27 0.87 -8.81
C TYR A 120 -7.34 0.18 -9.81
N ILE A 121 -7.52 -1.12 -10.01
CA ILE A 121 -6.69 -1.91 -10.91
C ILE A 121 -7.52 -2.76 -11.87
N LYS A 122 -6.96 -3.01 -13.06
CA LYS A 122 -7.37 -4.09 -13.96
C LYS A 122 -6.22 -5.08 -14.03
N VAL A 123 -6.49 -6.37 -13.79
CA VAL A 123 -5.51 -7.44 -14.01
C VAL A 123 -6.25 -8.73 -14.29
N SER A 124 -6.17 -9.26 -15.51
CA SER A 124 -6.51 -10.66 -15.76
C SER A 124 -5.28 -11.51 -15.51
N GLY A 125 -4.24 -11.52 -16.35
CA GLY A 125 -3.01 -12.27 -16.06
C GLY A 125 -3.20 -13.73 -15.59
N GLU A 126 -2.16 -14.34 -15.05
CA GLU A 126 -2.11 -15.74 -14.66
C GLU A 126 -1.45 -15.89 -13.27
N PRO A 127 -2.07 -16.57 -12.30
CA PRO A 127 -1.57 -16.57 -10.92
C PRO A 127 -0.14 -17.09 -10.73
N CYS A 128 0.31 -18.04 -11.57
CA CYS A 128 1.69 -18.51 -11.50
C CYS A 128 2.69 -17.48 -12.02
N CYS A 129 2.21 -16.56 -12.86
CA CYS A 129 2.97 -16.09 -13.98
C CYS A 129 2.67 -14.62 -14.28
N ASP A 130 1.49 -14.26 -14.77
CA ASP A 130 1.22 -12.87 -15.11
C ASP A 130 0.47 -12.15 -13.97
N TYR A 131 1.14 -11.28 -13.24
CA TYR A 131 0.55 -10.65 -12.07
C TYR A 131 1.08 -9.25 -11.82
N LEU A 132 0.25 -8.48 -11.11
CA LEU A 132 0.65 -7.22 -10.51
C LEU A 132 1.02 -7.46 -9.05
N ASP A 133 2.26 -7.17 -8.69
CA ASP A 133 2.69 -7.11 -7.30
C ASP A 133 2.72 -5.67 -6.79
N LEU A 134 2.36 -5.52 -5.52
CA LEU A 134 2.50 -4.30 -4.75
C LEU A 134 3.51 -4.53 -3.62
N PHE A 135 4.55 -3.70 -3.56
CA PHE A 135 5.58 -3.74 -2.54
C PHE A 135 5.67 -2.43 -1.78
N VAL A 136 6.11 -2.52 -0.52
CA VAL A 136 6.64 -1.39 0.24
C VAL A 136 8.01 -1.78 0.77
N ALA A 137 9.05 -1.06 0.34
CA ALA A 137 10.44 -1.40 0.62
C ALA A 137 11.24 -0.19 1.13
N PRO A 138 12.41 -0.38 1.78
CA PRO A 138 13.37 0.70 2.01
C PRO A 138 13.84 1.32 0.68
N THR A 139 14.22 2.60 0.69
CA THR A 139 14.68 3.30 -0.53
C THR A 139 16.00 2.75 -1.12
N SER A 140 16.74 1.94 -0.36
CA SER A 140 17.90 1.19 -0.87
C SER A 140 17.51 0.11 -1.89
N VAL A 141 16.26 -0.34 -1.90
CA VAL A 141 15.73 -1.25 -2.92
C VAL A 141 15.36 -0.44 -4.15
N THR A 142 16.21 -0.52 -5.19
CA THR A 142 15.97 0.16 -6.47
C THR A 142 15.55 -0.86 -7.52
N PRO A 143 14.27 -0.84 -7.97
CA PRO A 143 13.79 -1.76 -8.99
C PRO A 143 14.57 -1.62 -10.30
N VAL A 144 14.84 -2.74 -10.96
CA VAL A 144 15.53 -2.83 -12.23
C VAL A 144 14.65 -3.64 -13.18
N ALA A 145 14.35 -3.07 -14.35
CA ALA A 145 13.57 -3.79 -15.36
C ALA A 145 14.22 -5.14 -15.70
N GLY A 146 13.38 -6.16 -15.90
CA GLY A 146 13.80 -7.54 -16.12
C GLY A 146 14.11 -8.33 -14.83
N ALA A 147 14.01 -7.73 -13.64
CA ALA A 147 14.25 -8.41 -12.37
C ALA A 147 13.11 -8.19 -11.36
N GLU A 148 12.62 -9.26 -10.74
CA GLU A 148 11.60 -9.15 -9.70
C GLU A 148 12.15 -8.48 -8.43
N VAL A 149 11.30 -7.69 -7.76
CA VAL A 149 11.58 -7.17 -6.41
C VAL A 149 11.45 -8.32 -5.40
N GLY A 150 12.35 -8.37 -4.42
CA GLY A 150 12.35 -9.42 -3.40
C GLY A 150 11.00 -9.56 -2.69
N SER A 151 10.51 -10.80 -2.61
CA SER A 151 9.17 -11.13 -2.05
C SER A 151 8.97 -10.72 -0.59
N ALA A 152 10.06 -10.52 0.16
CA ALA A 152 10.03 -10.03 1.54
C ALA A 152 9.38 -8.64 1.70
N TYR A 153 9.30 -7.84 0.63
CA TYR A 153 8.69 -6.50 0.63
C TYR A 153 7.25 -6.49 0.11
N ARG A 154 6.73 -7.64 -0.33
CA ARG A 154 5.43 -7.73 -1.01
C ARG A 154 4.30 -7.61 0.00
N ILE A 155 3.36 -6.71 -0.27
CA ILE A 155 2.16 -6.51 0.54
C ILE A 155 0.87 -6.82 -0.24
N GLY A 156 0.97 -7.13 -1.54
CA GLY A 156 -0.14 -7.60 -2.36
C GLY A 156 0.33 -8.25 -3.66
N ARG A 157 -0.45 -9.21 -4.15
CA ARG A 157 -0.31 -9.83 -5.48
C ARG A 157 -1.70 -9.99 -6.09
N TYR A 158 -1.85 -9.57 -7.34
CA TYR A 158 -3.14 -9.56 -8.03
C TYR A 158 -3.05 -10.22 -9.39
N SER A 159 -3.97 -11.15 -9.63
CA SER A 159 -4.20 -11.87 -10.89
C SER A 159 -5.62 -12.40 -10.89
N ARG A 160 -6.17 -12.65 -12.08
CA ARG A 160 -7.51 -13.12 -12.41
C ARG A 160 -8.63 -12.34 -11.70
N LEU A 161 -8.50 -11.03 -11.66
CA LEU A 161 -9.55 -10.18 -11.11
C LEU A 161 -10.77 -10.16 -12.04
N PRO A 162 -11.97 -9.89 -11.49
CA PRO A 162 -13.16 -9.66 -12.29
C PRO A 162 -12.93 -8.61 -13.38
N ALA A 163 -13.61 -8.77 -14.52
CA ALA A 163 -13.47 -7.84 -15.63
C ALA A 163 -13.85 -6.41 -15.21
N GLY A 164 -13.02 -5.44 -15.60
CA GLY A 164 -13.20 -4.04 -15.23
C GLY A 164 -12.28 -3.59 -14.10
N TRP A 165 -12.52 -2.37 -13.61
CA TRP A 165 -11.72 -1.76 -12.55
C TRP A 165 -12.14 -2.30 -11.19
N ASN A 166 -11.17 -2.77 -10.40
CA ASN A 166 -11.38 -3.31 -9.06
C ASN A 166 -10.62 -2.44 -8.06
N LEU A 167 -11.29 -2.00 -7.00
CA LEU A 167 -10.61 -1.32 -5.90
C LEU A 167 -9.85 -2.35 -5.07
N VAL A 168 -8.53 -2.18 -4.95
CA VAL A 168 -7.68 -2.97 -4.06
C VAL A 168 -7.08 -2.08 -2.97
N SER A 169 -6.81 -2.68 -1.83
CA SER A 169 -6.17 -2.04 -0.70
C SER A 169 -5.22 -3.02 -0.02
N ALA A 170 -4.05 -2.53 0.37
CA ALA A 170 -3.09 -3.24 1.20
C ALA A 170 -2.50 -2.28 2.24
N SER A 171 -2.05 -2.84 3.36
CA SER A 171 -1.48 -2.05 4.44
C SER A 171 -0.07 -2.49 4.79
N PHE A 172 0.71 -1.53 5.26
CA PHE A 172 2.10 -1.68 5.68
C PHE A 172 2.31 -0.94 6.99
N CYS A 173 3.16 -1.48 7.87
CA CYS A 173 3.62 -0.79 9.07
C CYS A 173 5.13 -0.57 8.98
N GLY A 174 5.54 0.69 9.04
CA GLY A 174 6.93 1.10 9.05
C GLY A 174 7.27 1.96 10.27
N THR A 175 8.45 2.54 10.23
CA THR A 175 8.91 3.50 11.23
C THR A 175 8.45 4.91 10.81
N ALA A 176 7.67 5.57 11.67
CA ALA A 176 7.30 6.97 11.47
C ALA A 176 8.54 7.86 11.26
N GLY A 177 8.45 8.84 10.38
CA GLY A 177 9.57 9.69 9.98
C GLY A 177 10.52 9.06 8.94
N THR A 178 10.33 7.79 8.58
CA THR A 178 11.15 7.10 7.56
C THR A 178 10.50 7.18 6.17
N THR A 179 11.35 7.30 5.15
CA THR A 179 10.93 7.23 3.75
C THR A 179 10.94 5.78 3.27
N TYR A 180 9.83 5.36 2.69
CA TYR A 180 9.65 4.06 2.05
C TYR A 180 9.33 4.24 0.57
N ARG A 181 9.59 3.20 -0.22
CA ARG A 181 9.28 3.12 -1.63
C ARG A 181 8.06 2.23 -1.84
N VAL A 182 6.99 2.80 -2.41
CA VAL A 182 5.81 2.06 -2.86
C VAL A 182 6.02 1.68 -4.31
N ILE A 183 5.98 0.38 -4.63
CA ILE A 183 6.32 -0.16 -5.95
C ILE A 183 5.14 -0.98 -6.46
N PHE A 184 4.67 -0.65 -7.65
CA PHE A 184 3.80 -1.52 -8.44
C PHE A 184 4.65 -2.19 -9.51
N SER A 185 4.64 -3.51 -9.56
CA SER A 185 5.44 -4.29 -10.53
C SER A 185 4.54 -5.20 -11.33
N TRP A 186 4.62 -5.08 -12.65
CA TRP A 186 4.04 -6.06 -13.55
C TRP A 186 5.10 -7.09 -13.92
N ARG A 187 4.77 -8.37 -13.79
CA ARG A 187 5.55 -9.49 -14.32
C ARG A 187 4.65 -10.26 -15.27
N ASN A 188 5.16 -10.62 -16.43
CA ASN A 188 4.58 -11.65 -17.31
C ASN A 188 5.66 -12.56 -17.86
N ASP A 189 5.29 -13.78 -18.26
CA ASP A 189 6.16 -14.66 -19.05
C ASP A 189 5.72 -14.73 -20.52
N ASP A 190 6.29 -15.69 -21.24
CA ASP A 190 6.18 -15.89 -22.68
C ASP A 190 5.20 -17.03 -23.05
N ALA A 191 4.18 -17.30 -22.21
CA ALA A 191 3.22 -18.38 -22.43
C ALA A 191 1.76 -18.01 -22.10
N LEU A 192 0.84 -18.73 -22.76
CA LEU A 192 -0.62 -18.70 -22.57
C LEU A 192 -1.28 -17.31 -22.75
N GLU A 193 -2.62 -17.28 -22.88
CA GLU A 193 -3.36 -16.03 -23.08
C GLU A 193 -4.15 -15.63 -21.83
N SER A 194 -3.81 -14.49 -21.21
CA SER A 194 -4.69 -13.84 -20.23
C SER A 194 -4.64 -12.30 -20.30
N GLN A 195 -5.49 -11.73 -21.16
CA GLN A 195 -5.67 -10.28 -21.26
C GLN A 195 -6.83 -9.80 -20.38
N PRO A 196 -6.84 -8.53 -19.92
CA PRO A 196 -5.79 -7.50 -20.09
C PRO A 196 -4.65 -7.59 -19.05
N PRO A 197 -3.52 -6.90 -19.30
CA PRO A 197 -2.45 -6.77 -18.32
C PRO A 197 -2.83 -5.77 -17.21
N ALA A 198 -1.86 -5.42 -16.36
CA ALA A 198 -2.06 -4.43 -15.32
C ALA A 198 -2.40 -3.04 -15.86
N ALA A 199 -3.45 -2.43 -15.28
CA ALA A 199 -3.68 -0.99 -15.29
C ALA A 199 -3.92 -0.50 -13.86
N LEU A 200 -3.49 0.73 -13.56
CA LEU A 200 -3.65 1.41 -12.27
C LEU A 200 -4.26 2.78 -12.50
N ASP A 201 -5.21 3.15 -11.65
CA ASP A 201 -5.68 4.52 -11.53
C ASP A 201 -6.15 4.81 -10.10
N ARG A 202 -6.28 6.09 -9.76
CA ARG A 202 -6.66 6.61 -8.44
C ARG A 202 -5.83 6.01 -7.32
N VAL A 203 -4.52 5.96 -7.51
CA VAL A 203 -3.58 5.50 -6.49
C VAL A 203 -3.61 6.50 -5.32
N ARG A 204 -3.95 6.00 -4.14
CA ARG A 204 -4.09 6.78 -2.92
C ARG A 204 -3.25 6.17 -1.82
N LEU A 205 -2.47 7.03 -1.16
CA LEU A 205 -1.55 6.66 -0.09
C LEU A 205 -1.94 7.45 1.16
N VAL A 206 -2.30 6.75 2.24
CA VAL A 206 -2.69 7.37 3.51
C VAL A 206 -1.85 6.83 4.63
N ALA A 207 -1.16 7.70 5.34
CA ALA A 207 -0.54 7.36 6.61
C ALA A 207 -1.54 7.57 7.77
N SER A 208 -1.40 6.77 8.82
CA SER A 208 -2.23 6.89 10.03
C SER A 208 -1.45 6.60 11.31
N ALA A 209 -1.86 7.25 12.40
CA ALA A 209 -1.36 6.98 13.74
C ALA A 209 -1.83 5.62 14.28
N THR A 210 -2.98 5.14 13.79
CA THR A 210 -3.56 3.86 14.17
C THR A 210 -3.18 2.78 13.14
N PRO A 211 -2.44 1.73 13.52
CA PRO A 211 -2.17 0.60 12.65
C PRO A 211 -3.43 -0.16 12.24
N PRO A 212 -3.43 -0.84 11.08
CA PRO A 212 -4.51 -1.76 10.71
C PRO A 212 -4.71 -2.81 11.80
N GLY A 213 -5.97 -3.13 12.12
CA GLY A 213 -6.31 -4.07 13.19
C GLY A 213 -6.32 -3.44 14.59
N VAL A 214 -5.99 -2.16 14.74
CA VAL A 214 -6.19 -1.43 16.00
C VAL A 214 -7.46 -0.61 15.90
N PHE A 215 -8.42 -0.88 16.79
CA PHE A 215 -9.67 -0.15 16.88
C PHE A 215 -9.68 0.71 18.15
N ASN A 216 -9.75 2.03 17.99
CA ASN A 216 -9.91 2.93 19.13
C ASN A 216 -11.39 2.97 19.52
N VAL A 217 -11.73 2.42 20.69
CA VAL A 217 -13.05 2.47 21.29
C VAL A 217 -13.28 3.90 21.81
N PRO A 218 -14.27 4.64 21.28
CA PRO A 218 -14.43 6.06 21.61
C PRO A 218 -15.15 6.30 22.95
N ALA A 219 -16.01 5.39 23.37
CA ALA A 219 -16.77 5.45 24.61
C ALA A 219 -17.27 4.04 25.00
N LEU A 220 -17.54 3.82 26.29
CA LEU A 220 -18.22 2.62 26.79
C LEU A 220 -19.66 2.98 27.19
N PRO A 221 -20.64 2.06 27.05
CA PRO A 221 -20.49 0.71 26.48
C PRO A 221 -20.28 0.74 24.96
N TYR A 222 -19.45 -0.18 24.46
CA TYR A 222 -19.18 -0.35 23.04
C TYR A 222 -19.54 -1.77 22.60
N THR A 223 -20.31 -1.88 21.53
CA THR A 223 -20.65 -3.15 20.90
C THR A 223 -20.02 -3.19 19.53
N HIS A 224 -19.19 -4.19 19.29
CA HIS A 224 -18.57 -4.45 18.00
C HIS A 224 -19.42 -5.42 17.18
N GLY A 225 -19.53 -5.19 15.87
CA GLY A 225 -20.20 -6.10 14.95
C GLY A 225 -19.32 -7.30 14.55
N ALA A 226 -19.76 -8.07 13.56
CA ALA A 226 -18.88 -9.06 12.94
C ALA A 226 -17.83 -8.33 12.08
N ASP A 227 -16.55 -8.55 12.37
CA ASP A 227 -15.41 -8.12 11.55
C ASP A 227 -14.54 -9.32 11.15
N ASP A 228 -13.76 -9.15 10.09
CA ASP A 228 -12.76 -10.10 9.61
C ASP A 228 -11.34 -9.66 10.02
N ILE A 229 -10.58 -10.61 10.56
CA ILE A 229 -9.18 -10.45 10.96
C ILE A 229 -8.20 -10.51 9.78
N CYS A 230 -8.69 -10.83 8.58
CA CYS A 230 -7.89 -10.92 7.35
C CYS A 230 -7.11 -9.61 7.03
N GLY A 231 -5.80 -9.72 6.85
CA GLY A 231 -4.88 -8.63 6.55
C GLY A 231 -4.58 -7.69 7.71
N LYS A 232 -5.00 -8.03 8.94
CA LYS A 232 -4.76 -7.19 10.14
C LYS A 232 -3.40 -7.45 10.78
N GLY A 233 -2.75 -8.58 10.51
CA GLY A 233 -1.47 -8.97 11.09
C GLY A 233 -1.51 -9.18 12.62
N ASN A 234 -0.52 -9.88 13.16
CA ASN A 234 -0.47 -10.20 14.59
C ASN A 234 -0.12 -8.94 15.41
N LYS A 235 -0.90 -8.66 16.44
CA LYS A 235 -0.65 -7.58 17.41
C LYS A 235 0.03 -8.11 18.65
N PHE A 236 -0.18 -9.38 18.96
CA PHE A 236 0.47 -10.07 20.06
C PHE A 236 1.44 -11.13 19.54
N THR A 237 2.62 -11.16 20.16
CA THR A 237 3.69 -12.11 19.92
C THR A 237 4.30 -12.49 21.26
N THR A 238 5.13 -13.53 21.28
CA THR A 238 5.93 -13.89 22.46
C THR A 238 6.92 -12.80 22.88
N GLY A 239 7.25 -11.86 21.99
CA GLY A 239 8.20 -10.78 22.25
C GLY A 239 7.60 -9.50 22.83
N ASN A 240 6.27 -9.29 22.72
CA ASN A 240 5.60 -8.05 23.14
C ASN A 240 4.40 -8.26 24.07
N SER A 241 4.16 -9.49 24.50
CA SER A 241 3.12 -9.82 25.49
C SER A 241 3.72 -10.58 26.67
N SER A 242 3.33 -10.20 27.89
CA SER A 242 3.78 -10.81 29.14
C SER A 242 2.62 -11.50 29.86
N ALA A 243 1.86 -12.34 29.15
CA ALA A 243 0.70 -13.05 29.68
C ALA A 243 0.71 -14.54 29.30
N CYS A 244 0.03 -15.36 30.12
CA CYS A 244 0.02 -16.82 30.06
C CYS A 244 -0.81 -17.34 28.87
N GLY A 245 -0.16 -17.59 27.73
CA GLY A 245 -0.77 -18.22 26.56
C GLY A 245 0.31 -18.80 25.65
N SER A 246 0.03 -19.93 24.99
CA SER A 246 1.03 -20.66 24.18
C SER A 246 0.79 -20.60 22.67
N ASP A 247 -0.19 -19.83 22.21
CA ASP A 247 -0.54 -19.76 20.78
C ASP A 247 -0.88 -18.32 20.36
N TYR A 248 0.14 -17.60 19.88
CA TYR A 248 0.03 -16.25 19.32
C TYR A 248 0.05 -16.28 17.77
N GLY A 249 -0.35 -17.41 17.19
CA GLY A 249 -0.51 -17.56 15.75
C GLY A 249 -1.87 -17.02 15.28
N GLY A 250 -1.89 -16.32 14.14
CA GLY A 250 -3.11 -15.72 13.57
C GLY A 250 -3.15 -14.19 13.67
N GLU A 251 -3.91 -13.56 12.77
CA GLU A 251 -4.04 -12.10 12.72
C GLU A 251 -4.94 -11.60 13.87
N ASP A 252 -4.53 -10.52 14.53
CA ASP A 252 -5.21 -10.05 15.75
C ASP A 252 -5.93 -8.72 15.51
N MET A 253 -7.05 -8.55 16.21
CA MET A 253 -7.64 -7.25 16.47
C MET A 253 -7.26 -6.76 17.86
N LEU A 254 -6.83 -5.51 17.97
CA LEU A 254 -6.55 -4.83 19.23
C LEU A 254 -7.57 -3.72 19.44
N TRP A 255 -8.39 -3.82 20.48
CA TRP A 255 -9.25 -2.72 20.92
C TRP A 255 -8.52 -1.89 21.96
N ALA A 256 -8.32 -0.61 21.67
CA ALA A 256 -7.74 0.35 22.59
C ALA A 256 -8.82 1.32 23.07
N PHE A 257 -8.99 1.46 24.38
CA PHE A 257 -9.93 2.42 24.98
C PHE A 257 -9.15 3.45 25.78
N THR A 258 -9.40 4.73 25.53
CA THR A 258 -8.88 5.83 26.35
C THR A 258 -10.01 6.34 27.25
N PRO A 259 -9.94 6.12 28.57
CA PRO A 259 -10.98 6.60 29.48
C PRO A 259 -11.09 8.12 29.45
N ALA A 260 -12.30 8.65 29.24
CA ALA A 260 -12.56 10.09 29.35
C ALA A 260 -12.54 10.61 30.80
N VAL A 261 -12.56 9.69 31.78
CA VAL A 261 -12.45 9.94 33.22
C VAL A 261 -11.59 8.84 33.87
N SER A 262 -10.91 9.16 34.96
CA SER A 262 -10.18 8.15 35.74
C SER A 262 -11.15 7.12 36.35
N GLY A 263 -10.80 5.84 36.30
CA GLY A 263 -11.58 4.74 36.88
C GLY A 263 -10.81 3.43 36.93
N VAL A 264 -11.40 2.40 37.54
CA VAL A 264 -10.85 1.03 37.58
C VAL A 264 -11.56 0.19 36.52
N VAL A 265 -10.79 -0.50 35.67
CA VAL A 265 -11.32 -1.51 34.74
C VAL A 265 -11.15 -2.88 35.40
N THR A 266 -12.27 -3.52 35.74
CA THR A 266 -12.28 -4.90 36.22
C THR A 266 -12.70 -5.80 35.07
N VAL A 267 -11.80 -6.69 34.66
CA VAL A 267 -12.07 -7.75 33.68
C VAL A 267 -12.21 -9.03 34.50
N ASN A 268 -13.38 -9.66 34.44
CA ASN A 268 -13.65 -10.96 35.08
C ASN A 268 -13.32 -12.10 34.13
#